data_AF-A0A931T3H5-F1
#
_entry.id   AF-A0A931T3H5-F1
#
_cell.length_a   1.000
_cell.length_b   1.000
_cell.length_c   1.000
_cell.angle_alpha   90.00
_cell.angle_beta   90.00
_cell.angle_gamma   90.00
#
_symmetry.space_group_name_H-M   'P 1'
#
loop_
_entity.id
_entity.type
_entity.pdbx_description
1 polymer ?
#
loop_
_entity_poly.entity_id
_entity_poly.type
_entity_poly.pdbx_seq_one_letter_code
_entity_poly.pdbx_strand_id
1 'polypeptide(L)'
;MRVASTLSLALLLLVSACVKRSPAQLVLWRDVRELQQKATADPSSLEAKQRYVDALANFVRAYPDDEEATALYGREELAYARDLVRRGRHAAAIPYYENLLAREPGNAAAVEELQQARAQAVVPRERFDDLRRGMSHDEVADLLGQPRPGWTHTLQKGESSYETWYYRKSDGGTASVGFADGKAWVAEYDGVIRLEP
;
A
#
# COMPACT_ATOMS: atom_id res chain seq x y z
N MET A 1 25.56 -39.41 -49.61
CA MET A 1 24.10 -39.23 -49.73
C MET A 1 23.69 -38.05 -48.87
N ARG A 2 23.18 -36.99 -49.51
CA ARG A 2 22.67 -35.77 -48.87
C ARG A 2 21.19 -35.99 -48.55
N VAL A 3 20.76 -35.70 -47.33
CA VAL A 3 19.35 -35.50 -47.01
C VAL A 3 19.22 -34.09 -46.44
N ALA A 4 18.51 -33.26 -47.20
CA ALA A 4 18.16 -31.90 -46.84
C ALA A 4 17.04 -31.93 -45.79
N SER A 5 17.28 -31.34 -44.62
CA SER A 5 16.22 -31.06 -43.66
C SER A 5 15.65 -29.67 -43.95
N THR A 6 14.39 -29.70 -44.35
CA THR A 6 13.52 -28.61 -44.73
C THR A 6 13.30 -27.60 -43.61
N LEU A 7 13.36 -26.32 -44.00
CA LEU A 7 12.76 -25.17 -43.33
C LEU A 7 11.38 -25.51 -42.73
N SER A 8 11.16 -25.12 -41.48
CA SER A 8 9.83 -24.74 -41.00
C SER A 8 9.96 -23.40 -40.29
N LEU A 9 9.78 -22.36 -41.11
CA LEU A 9 9.62 -20.98 -40.71
C LEU A 9 8.21 -20.83 -40.11
N ALA A 10 8.06 -21.15 -38.83
CA ALA A 10 6.84 -20.86 -38.09
C ALA A 10 6.84 -19.36 -37.71
N LEU A 11 6.29 -18.57 -38.62
CA LEU A 11 6.00 -17.15 -38.47
C LEU A 11 4.93 -16.96 -37.39
N LEU A 12 5.33 -16.75 -36.13
CA LEU A 12 4.45 -16.28 -35.07
C LEU A 12 4.15 -14.79 -35.29
N LEU A 13 3.04 -14.52 -35.99
CA LEU A 13 2.41 -13.20 -36.02
C LEU A 13 1.74 -12.94 -34.66
N LEU A 14 2.52 -12.45 -33.69
CA LEU A 14 1.99 -11.67 -32.58
C LEU A 14 1.49 -10.34 -33.16
N VAL A 15 0.19 -10.28 -33.43
CA VAL A 15 -0.50 -9.00 -33.64
C VAL A 15 -0.57 -8.32 -32.26
N SER A 16 0.55 -7.72 -31.84
CA SER A 16 0.48 -6.65 -30.85
C SER A 16 -0.34 -5.56 -31.50
N ALA A 17 -1.55 -5.32 -31.00
CA ALA A 17 -2.21 -4.05 -31.19
C ALA A 17 -1.27 -2.98 -30.62
N CYS A 18 -0.42 -2.41 -31.49
CA CYS A 18 0.39 -1.26 -31.14
C CYS A 18 -0.59 -0.11 -30.90
N VAL A 19 -0.99 0.08 -29.64
CA VAL A 19 -1.60 1.33 -29.20
C VAL A 19 -0.63 2.43 -29.61
N LYS A 20 -1.01 3.21 -30.63
CA LYS A 20 -0.18 4.30 -31.13
C LYS A 20 -0.21 5.42 -30.11
N ARG A 21 0.67 5.33 -29.11
CA ARG A 21 0.93 6.42 -28.16
C ARG A 21 1.52 7.60 -28.92
N SER A 22 1.00 8.79 -28.67
CA SER A 22 1.57 10.06 -29.12
C SER A 22 2.98 10.28 -28.53
N PRO A 23 3.80 11.18 -29.10
CA PRO A 23 5.12 11.48 -28.55
C PRO A 23 5.08 11.90 -27.06
N ALA A 24 4.07 12.67 -26.65
CA ALA A 24 3.90 13.06 -25.24
C ALA A 24 3.57 11.86 -24.34
N GLN A 25 2.69 10.95 -24.81
CA GLN A 25 2.41 9.69 -24.12
C GLN A 25 3.66 8.83 -23.99
N LEU A 26 4.50 8.74 -25.02
CA LEU A 26 5.74 7.96 -24.97
C LEU A 26 6.73 8.47 -23.91
N VAL A 27 6.82 9.79 -23.72
CA VAL A 27 7.67 10.39 -22.69
C VAL A 27 7.19 9.98 -21.30
N LEU A 28 5.91 10.16 -20.99
CA LEU A 28 5.36 9.77 -19.69
C LEU A 28 5.41 8.25 -19.47
N TRP A 29 5.17 7.46 -20.52
CA TRP A 29 5.23 6.01 -20.44
C TRP A 29 6.65 5.49 -20.18
N ARG A 30 7.69 6.18 -20.68
CA ARG A 30 9.08 5.84 -20.37
C ARG A 30 9.35 5.96 -18.87
N ASP A 31 8.85 7.01 -18.22
CA ASP A 31 9.03 7.22 -16.78
C ASP A 31 8.29 6.14 -15.96
N VAL A 32 7.08 5.77 -16.39
CA VAL A 32 6.34 4.62 -15.85
C VAL A 32 7.15 3.32 -15.95
N ARG A 33 7.79 3.06 -17.10
CA ARG A 33 8.63 1.87 -17.32
C ARG A 33 9.87 1.84 -16.44
N GLU A 34 10.52 2.99 -16.23
CA GLU A 34 11.69 3.07 -15.35
C GLU A 34 11.30 2.73 -13.89
N LEU A 35 10.18 3.27 -13.42
CA LEU A 35 9.67 2.98 -12.07
C LEU A 35 9.20 1.54 -11.93
N GLN A 36 8.60 0.95 -12.98
CA GLN A 36 8.28 -0.47 -13.03
C GLN A 36 9.53 -1.33 -12.82
N GLN A 37 10.63 -1.02 -13.53
CA GLN A 37 11.89 -1.75 -13.41
C GLN A 37 12.45 -1.66 -11.99
N LYS A 38 12.41 -0.48 -11.37
CA LYS A 38 12.84 -0.26 -9.98
C LYS A 38 11.98 -1.06 -8.99
N ALA A 39 10.66 -1.04 -9.12
CA ALA A 39 9.74 -1.82 -8.29
C ALA A 39 9.92 -3.34 -8.46
N THR A 40 10.31 -3.79 -9.66
CA THR A 40 10.59 -5.20 -9.96
C THR A 40 11.95 -5.64 -9.42
N ALA A 41 12.95 -4.76 -9.44
CA ALA A 41 14.29 -5.03 -8.93
C ALA A 41 14.29 -5.21 -7.39
N ASP A 42 13.39 -4.52 -6.69
CA ASP A 42 13.15 -4.71 -5.26
C ASP A 42 11.66 -4.90 -4.95
N PRO A 43 11.15 -6.14 -5.05
CA PRO A 43 9.75 -6.45 -4.74
C PRO A 43 9.39 -6.20 -3.27
N SER A 44 10.37 -6.03 -2.38
CA SER A 44 10.16 -5.77 -0.97
C SER A 44 10.02 -4.27 -0.65
N SER A 45 10.38 -3.39 -1.57
CA SER A 45 10.24 -1.95 -1.38
C SER A 45 8.81 -1.47 -1.65
N LEU A 46 8.07 -1.17 -0.59
CA LEU A 46 6.76 -0.49 -0.70
C LEU A 46 6.89 0.89 -1.36
N GLU A 47 8.00 1.59 -1.15
CA GLU A 47 8.24 2.90 -1.73
C GLU A 47 8.39 2.83 -3.25
N ALA A 48 9.17 1.87 -3.75
CA ALA A 48 9.35 1.68 -5.18
C ALA A 48 8.02 1.32 -5.87
N LYS A 49 7.24 0.43 -5.25
CA LYS A 49 5.89 0.07 -5.73
C LYS A 49 4.93 1.25 -5.71
N GLN A 50 4.94 2.05 -4.64
CA GLN A 50 4.10 3.24 -4.55
C GLN A 50 4.41 4.23 -5.68
N ARG A 51 5.70 4.56 -5.89
CA ARG A 51 6.11 5.46 -6.97
C ARG A 51 5.66 4.95 -8.34
N TYR A 52 5.74 3.65 -8.57
CA TYR A 52 5.25 3.03 -9.81
C TYR A 52 3.73 3.19 -9.98
N VAL A 53 2.94 2.88 -8.95
CA VAL A 53 1.48 3.08 -8.95
C VAL A 53 1.11 4.55 -9.14
N ASP A 54 1.82 5.47 -8.49
CA ASP A 54 1.59 6.92 -8.62
C ASP A 54 1.89 7.41 -10.04
N ALA A 55 2.94 6.89 -10.68
CA ALA A 55 3.26 7.21 -12.07
C ALA A 55 2.19 6.69 -13.04
N LEU A 56 1.66 5.49 -12.81
CA LEU A 56 0.51 4.96 -13.56
C LEU A 56 -0.73 5.84 -13.36
N ALA A 57 -1.05 6.21 -12.13
CA ALA A 57 -2.18 7.10 -11.83
C ALA A 57 -2.04 8.45 -12.54
N ASN A 58 -0.83 9.02 -12.57
CA ASN A 58 -0.54 10.26 -13.30
C ASN A 58 -0.71 10.09 -14.82
N PHE A 59 -0.24 8.98 -15.38
CA PHE A 59 -0.40 8.68 -16.80
C PHE A 59 -1.89 8.53 -17.17
N VAL A 60 -2.64 7.71 -16.42
CA VAL A 60 -4.09 7.48 -16.66
C VAL A 60 -4.88 8.77 -16.51
N ARG A 61 -4.52 9.63 -15.55
CA ARG A 61 -5.15 10.95 -15.41
C ARG A 61 -4.92 11.85 -16.63
N ALA A 62 -3.74 11.80 -17.23
CA ALA A 62 -3.42 12.57 -18.43
C ALA A 62 -4.04 11.98 -19.69
N TYR A 63 -4.22 10.65 -19.73
CA TYR A 63 -4.70 9.90 -20.88
C TYR A 63 -5.74 8.85 -20.47
N PRO A 64 -6.95 9.28 -20.06
CA PRO A 64 -7.97 8.36 -19.52
C PRO A 64 -8.48 7.35 -20.55
N ASP A 65 -8.37 7.65 -21.85
CA ASP A 65 -8.79 6.76 -22.94
C ASP A 65 -7.73 5.69 -23.31
N ASP A 66 -6.55 5.68 -22.68
CA ASP A 66 -5.57 4.60 -22.84
C ASP A 66 -6.04 3.39 -22.00
N GLU A 67 -6.85 2.51 -22.62
CA GLU A 67 -7.43 1.33 -21.99
C GLU A 67 -6.36 0.38 -21.40
N GLU A 68 -5.22 0.24 -22.08
CA GLU A 68 -4.12 -0.61 -21.62
C GLU A 68 -3.52 -0.07 -20.32
N ALA A 69 -3.23 1.24 -20.28
CA ALA A 69 -2.70 1.88 -19.09
C ALA A 69 -3.70 1.87 -17.94
N THR A 70 -4.98 2.09 -18.23
CA THR A 70 -6.07 2.03 -17.23
C THR A 70 -6.20 0.65 -16.62
N ALA A 71 -6.23 -0.40 -17.44
CA ALA A 71 -6.28 -1.77 -16.98
C ALA A 71 -5.02 -2.18 -16.21
N LEU A 72 -3.84 -1.69 -16.62
CA LEU A 72 -2.60 -1.91 -15.87
C LEU A 72 -2.65 -1.22 -14.51
N TYR A 73 -3.06 0.04 -14.46
CA TYR A 73 -3.18 0.81 -13.22
C TYR A 73 -4.10 0.11 -12.21
N GLY A 74 -5.31 -0.33 -12.62
CA GLY A 74 -6.22 -1.04 -11.73
C GLY A 74 -5.61 -2.31 -11.12
N ARG A 75 -4.88 -3.11 -11.92
CA ARG A 75 -4.19 -4.32 -11.42
C ARG A 75 -3.07 -4.00 -10.44
N GLU A 76 -2.20 -3.06 -10.78
CA GLU A 76 -1.05 -2.70 -9.95
C GLU A 76 -1.47 -2.00 -8.66
N GLU A 77 -2.53 -1.18 -8.70
CA GLU A 77 -3.10 -0.56 -7.51
C GLU A 77 -3.68 -1.61 -6.55
N LEU A 78 -4.43 -2.60 -7.07
CA LEU A 78 -4.93 -3.72 -6.27
C LEU A 78 -3.79 -4.53 -5.65
N ALA A 79 -2.74 -4.82 -6.43
CA ALA A 79 -1.56 -5.53 -5.95
C ALA A 79 -0.84 -4.75 -4.84
N TYR A 80 -0.71 -3.43 -4.98
CA TYR A 80 -0.12 -2.58 -3.96
C TYR A 80 -0.97 -2.52 -2.68
N ALA A 81 -2.30 -2.41 -2.79
CA ALA A 81 -3.20 -2.47 -1.65
C ALA A 81 -3.04 -3.79 -0.87
N ARG A 82 -2.96 -4.92 -1.58
CA ARG A 82 -2.69 -6.24 -0.98
C ARG A 82 -1.33 -6.29 -0.29
N ASP A 83 -0.30 -5.67 -0.84
CA ASP A 83 1.02 -5.60 -0.21
C ASP A 83 1.02 -4.82 1.10
N LEU A 84 0.23 -3.76 1.16
CA LEU A 84 -0.01 -3.01 2.40
C LEU A 84 -0.72 -3.90 3.43
N VAL A 85 -1.78 -4.60 3.04
CA VAL A 85 -2.51 -5.54 3.91
C VAL A 85 -1.60 -6.66 4.43
N ARG A 86 -0.77 -7.27 3.57
CA ARG A 86 0.18 -8.33 3.99
C ARG A 86 1.19 -7.87 5.04
N ARG A 87 1.41 -6.56 5.16
CA ARG A 87 2.31 -5.95 6.15
C ARG A 87 1.56 -5.33 7.33
N GLY A 88 0.30 -5.69 7.53
CA GLY A 88 -0.54 -5.14 8.61
C GLY A 88 -0.95 -3.68 8.41
N ARG A 89 -0.68 -3.07 7.25
CA ARG A 89 -1.02 -1.67 6.94
C ARG A 89 -2.43 -1.55 6.37
N HIS A 90 -3.40 -2.20 7.00
CA HIS A 90 -4.79 -2.28 6.54
C HIS A 90 -5.39 -0.90 6.26
N ALA A 91 -5.15 0.03 7.18
CA ALA A 91 -5.69 1.37 7.07
C ALA A 91 -5.09 2.18 5.91
N ALA A 92 -3.83 1.90 5.54
CA ALA A 92 -3.18 2.51 4.38
C ALA A 92 -3.67 1.90 3.06
N ALA A 93 -4.16 0.66 3.07
CA ALA A 93 -4.68 -0.02 1.88
C ALA A 93 -6.07 0.49 1.47
N ILE A 94 -6.89 0.93 2.43
CA ILE A 94 -8.26 1.43 2.21
C ILE A 94 -8.39 2.42 1.03
N PRO A 95 -7.63 3.53 0.97
CA PRO A 95 -7.80 4.50 -0.11
C PRO A 95 -7.52 3.91 -1.51
N TYR A 96 -6.65 2.90 -1.62
CA TYR A 96 -6.38 2.24 -2.90
C TYR A 96 -7.55 1.38 -3.35
N TYR A 97 -8.18 0.64 -2.44
CA TYR A 97 -9.40 -0.10 -2.76
C TYR A 97 -10.58 0.84 -3.11
N GLU A 98 -10.73 1.94 -2.37
CA GLU A 98 -11.79 2.93 -2.63
C GLU A 98 -11.60 3.61 -4.00
N ASN A 99 -10.37 3.99 -4.34
CA ASN A 99 -10.03 4.56 -5.63
C ASN A 99 -10.29 3.58 -6.77
N LEU A 100 -9.92 2.30 -6.61
CA LEU A 100 -10.21 1.26 -7.58
C LEU A 100 -11.72 1.10 -7.78
N LEU A 101 -12.50 1.00 -6.70
CA LEU A 101 -13.96 0.82 -6.76
C LEU A 101 -14.70 2.05 -7.31
N ALA A 102 -14.13 3.26 -7.17
CA ALA A 102 -14.68 4.44 -7.81
C ALA A 102 -14.60 4.37 -9.35
N ARG A 103 -13.62 3.66 -9.90
CA ARG A 103 -13.45 3.44 -11.34
C ARG A 103 -14.08 2.12 -11.81
N GLU A 104 -14.01 1.09 -10.98
CA GLU A 104 -14.48 -0.27 -11.26
C GLU A 104 -15.43 -0.76 -10.16
N PRO A 105 -16.68 -0.26 -10.08
CA PRO A 105 -17.61 -0.63 -9.00
C PRO A 105 -17.92 -2.13 -8.91
N GLY A 106 -17.74 -2.87 -10.01
CA GLY A 106 -17.95 -4.32 -10.08
C GLY A 106 -16.74 -5.19 -9.69
N ASN A 107 -15.63 -4.59 -9.22
CA ASN A 107 -14.44 -5.34 -8.84
C ASN A 107 -14.66 -6.08 -7.52
N ALA A 108 -15.15 -7.33 -7.61
CA ALA A 108 -15.54 -8.14 -6.44
C ALA A 108 -14.39 -8.34 -5.43
N ALA A 109 -13.16 -8.51 -5.91
CA ALA A 109 -11.99 -8.65 -5.06
C ALA A 109 -11.74 -7.38 -4.22
N ALA A 110 -11.81 -6.21 -4.85
CA ALA A 110 -11.65 -4.94 -4.14
C ALA A 110 -12.78 -4.68 -3.13
N VAL A 111 -14.02 -5.08 -3.44
CA VAL A 111 -15.14 -4.99 -2.48
C VAL A 111 -14.87 -5.81 -1.23
N GLU A 112 -14.54 -7.09 -1.40
CA GLU A 112 -14.29 -8.01 -0.29
C GLU A 112 -13.10 -7.54 0.56
N GLU A 113 -11.97 -7.25 -0.10
CA GLU A 113 -10.74 -6.87 0.57
C GLU A 113 -10.84 -5.50 1.26
N LEU A 114 -11.63 -4.56 0.73
CA LEU A 114 -11.93 -3.30 1.41
C LEU A 114 -12.65 -3.53 2.74
N GLN A 115 -13.63 -4.44 2.78
CA GLN A 115 -14.35 -4.73 4.03
C GLN A 115 -13.43 -5.37 5.06
N GLN A 116 -12.59 -6.32 4.63
CA GLN A 116 -11.58 -6.93 5.50
C GLN A 116 -10.58 -5.89 6.02
N ALA A 117 -10.05 -5.03 5.13
CA ALA A 117 -9.12 -3.96 5.51
C ALA A 117 -9.77 -2.97 6.49
N ARG A 118 -11.04 -2.59 6.31
CA ARG A 118 -11.78 -1.72 7.23
C ARG A 118 -11.96 -2.35 8.61
N ALA A 119 -12.33 -3.63 8.66
CA ALA A 119 -12.47 -4.35 9.93
C ALA A 119 -11.14 -4.45 10.70
N GLN A 120 -10.03 -4.64 10.00
CA GLN A 120 -8.70 -4.73 10.61
C GLN A 120 -8.05 -3.37 10.92
N ALA A 121 -8.49 -2.30 10.23
CA ALA A 121 -7.98 -0.94 10.42
C ALA A 121 -8.50 -0.23 11.68
N VAL A 122 -9.40 -0.86 12.43
CA VAL A 122 -9.88 -0.36 13.73
C VAL A 122 -9.30 -1.20 14.86
N VAL A 123 -9.00 -0.53 15.98
CA VAL A 123 -8.48 -1.16 17.18
C VAL A 123 -9.62 -1.35 18.19
N PRO A 124 -10.04 -2.60 18.47
CA PRO A 124 -10.98 -2.90 19.55
C PRO A 124 -10.30 -2.73 20.91
N ARG A 125 -11.11 -2.46 21.93
CA ARG A 125 -10.64 -2.23 23.30
C ARG A 125 -9.81 -3.39 23.83
N GLU A 126 -10.29 -4.61 23.59
CA GLU A 126 -9.65 -5.86 24.01
C GLU A 126 -8.20 -5.96 23.54
N ARG A 127 -7.93 -5.70 22.25
CA ARG A 127 -6.55 -5.70 21.73
C ARG A 127 -5.70 -4.57 22.31
N PHE A 128 -6.31 -3.44 22.65
CA PHE A 128 -5.59 -2.31 23.23
C PHE A 128 -5.21 -2.56 24.70
N ASP A 129 -6.06 -3.25 25.46
CA ASP A 129 -5.81 -3.58 26.86
C ASP A 129 -4.62 -4.55 27.05
N ASP A 130 -4.20 -5.25 25.98
CA ASP A 130 -3.02 -6.11 25.98
C ASP A 130 -1.68 -5.35 25.89
N LEU A 131 -1.70 -4.02 25.67
CA LEU A 131 -0.51 -3.19 25.65
C LEU A 131 0.22 -3.21 27.00
N ARG A 132 1.54 -3.28 26.96
CA ARG A 132 2.41 -3.22 28.14
C ARG A 132 3.47 -2.15 28.00
N ARG A 133 3.92 -1.63 29.14
CA ARG A 133 5.07 -0.73 29.17
C ARG A 133 6.29 -1.45 28.61
N GLY A 134 7.11 -0.74 27.84
CA GLY A 134 8.35 -1.27 27.29
C GLY A 134 8.20 -2.07 26.00
N MET A 135 6.98 -2.25 25.48
CA MET A 135 6.80 -2.79 24.13
C MET A 135 7.50 -1.89 23.09
N SER A 136 8.18 -2.51 22.15
CA SER A 136 8.74 -1.88 20.96
C SER A 136 7.64 -1.50 19.96
N HIS A 137 8.01 -0.69 18.96
CA HIS A 137 7.14 -0.38 17.83
C HIS A 137 6.62 -1.63 17.11
N ASP A 138 7.47 -2.64 16.92
CA ASP A 138 7.10 -3.89 16.24
C ASP A 138 6.10 -4.69 17.08
N GLU A 139 6.32 -4.82 18.38
CA GLU A 139 5.38 -5.51 19.29
C GLU A 139 4.01 -4.80 19.34
N VAL A 140 4.01 -3.46 19.38
CA VAL A 140 2.76 -2.68 19.31
C VAL A 140 2.09 -2.85 17.95
N ALA A 141 2.86 -2.86 16.86
CA ALA A 141 2.33 -3.04 15.51
C ALA A 141 1.79 -4.44 15.26
N ASP A 142 2.37 -5.47 15.85
CA ASP A 142 1.85 -6.84 15.78
C ASP A 142 0.48 -6.96 16.49
N LEU A 143 0.31 -6.20 17.59
CA LEU A 143 -0.93 -6.20 18.37
C LEU A 143 -2.04 -5.35 17.73
N LEU A 144 -1.71 -4.11 17.37
CA LEU A 144 -2.68 -3.09 16.96
C LEU A 144 -2.70 -2.81 15.46
N GLY A 145 -1.71 -3.32 14.73
CA GLY A 145 -1.40 -2.89 13.37
C GLY A 145 -0.48 -1.66 13.34
N GLN A 146 0.04 -1.38 12.16
CA GLN A 146 0.80 -0.15 11.89
C GLN A 146 -0.16 1.05 11.81
N PRO A 147 0.21 2.23 12.34
CA PRO A 147 -0.60 3.43 12.22
C PRO A 147 -0.74 3.85 10.75
N ARG A 148 -1.77 4.65 10.47
CA ARG A 148 -1.95 5.28 9.15
C ARG A 148 -0.76 6.22 8.87
N PRO A 149 -0.33 6.37 7.60
CA PRO A 149 0.59 7.44 7.23
C PRO A 149 0.09 8.80 7.75
N GLY A 150 0.96 9.58 8.38
CA GLY A 150 0.62 10.89 8.97
C GLY A 150 -0.15 10.82 10.30
N TRP A 151 -0.42 9.62 10.83
CA TRP A 151 -0.99 9.42 12.18
C TRP A 151 0.10 9.07 13.20
N THR A 152 1.28 9.62 12.99
CA THR A 152 2.40 9.57 13.93
C THR A 152 2.92 10.98 14.16
N HIS A 153 3.34 11.27 15.38
CA HIS A 153 3.96 12.54 15.74
C HIS A 153 5.23 12.28 16.52
N THR A 154 6.35 12.85 16.08
CA THR A 154 7.65 12.67 16.74
C THR A 154 8.17 14.01 17.25
N LEU A 155 8.69 14.02 18.47
CA LEU A 155 9.27 15.17 19.14
C LEU A 155 10.63 14.80 19.72
N GLN A 156 11.65 15.62 19.46
CA GLN A 156 12.96 15.52 20.10
C GLN A 156 13.06 16.51 21.26
N LYS A 157 13.49 16.04 22.42
CA LYS A 157 13.70 16.88 23.61
C LYS A 157 14.99 16.49 24.32
N GLY A 158 16.05 17.25 24.04
CA GLY A 158 17.40 16.93 24.52
C GLY A 158 17.91 15.68 23.80
N GLU A 159 18.35 14.69 24.57
CA GLU A 159 18.81 13.39 24.04
C GLU A 159 17.67 12.37 23.89
N SER A 160 16.45 12.68 24.34
CA SER A 160 15.31 11.78 24.28
C SER A 160 14.40 12.04 23.09
N SER A 161 13.93 10.95 22.48
CA SER A 161 12.91 10.93 21.43
C SER A 161 11.56 10.52 21.98
N TYR A 162 10.52 11.28 21.65
CA TYR A 162 9.14 10.93 21.96
C TYR A 162 8.37 10.75 20.66
N GLU A 163 7.54 9.72 20.60
CA GLU A 163 6.69 9.47 19.46
C GLU A 163 5.30 9.08 19.91
N THR A 164 4.27 9.56 19.22
CA THR A 164 2.88 9.16 19.47
C THR A 164 2.31 8.56 18.21
N TRP A 165 1.78 7.35 18.31
CA TRP A 165 1.01 6.69 17.27
C TRP A 165 -0.48 6.83 17.55
N TYR A 166 -1.27 7.16 16.54
CA TYR A 166 -2.72 7.29 16.64
C TYR A 166 -3.43 6.17 15.88
N TYR A 167 -4.54 5.70 16.46
CA TYR A 167 -5.33 4.59 15.95
C TYR A 167 -6.81 4.94 15.92
N ARG A 168 -7.54 4.38 14.95
CA ARG A 168 -9.00 4.50 14.91
C ARG A 168 -9.60 3.44 15.84
N LYS A 169 -10.51 3.85 16.73
CA LYS A 169 -11.29 2.92 17.55
C LYS A 169 -12.46 2.33 16.77
N SER A 170 -12.95 1.19 17.24
CA SER A 170 -14.15 0.53 16.69
C SER A 170 -15.43 1.37 16.88
N ASP A 171 -15.49 2.17 17.94
CA ASP A 171 -16.60 3.08 18.26
C ASP A 171 -16.56 4.42 17.48
N GLY A 172 -15.57 4.62 16.62
CA GLY A 172 -15.40 5.86 15.86
C GLY A 172 -14.66 6.98 16.61
N GLY A 173 -14.02 6.71 17.75
CA GLY A 173 -13.05 7.62 18.37
C GLY A 173 -11.61 7.38 17.91
N THR A 174 -10.65 7.94 18.66
CA THR A 174 -9.21 7.79 18.44
C THR A 174 -8.55 7.27 19.71
N ALA A 175 -7.66 6.30 19.57
CA ALA A 175 -6.76 5.84 20.61
C ALA A 175 -5.32 6.26 20.29
N SER A 176 -4.44 6.33 21.27
CA SER A 176 -3.03 6.66 21.05
C SER A 176 -2.08 5.82 21.89
N VAL A 177 -0.88 5.58 21.37
CA VAL A 177 0.23 4.94 22.08
C VAL A 177 1.42 5.88 22.00
N GLY A 178 1.96 6.27 23.15
CA GLY A 178 3.15 7.08 23.26
C GLY A 178 4.38 6.22 23.54
N PHE A 179 5.47 6.54 22.85
CA PHE A 179 6.79 5.95 22.94
C PHE A 179 7.79 6.99 23.46
N ALA A 180 8.72 6.53 24.28
CA ALA A 180 9.89 7.26 24.73
C ALA A 180 11.10 6.38 24.39
N ASP A 181 12.02 6.91 23.59
CA ASP A 181 13.21 6.21 23.12
C ASP A 181 12.90 4.83 22.52
N GLY A 182 11.81 4.77 21.73
CA GLY A 182 11.34 3.56 21.02
C GLY A 182 10.57 2.56 21.88
N LYS A 183 10.20 2.93 23.11
CA LYS A 183 9.51 2.05 24.06
C LYS A 183 8.17 2.65 24.51
N ALA A 184 7.10 1.87 24.43
CA ALA A 184 5.78 2.27 24.85
C ALA A 184 5.78 2.64 26.35
N TRP A 185 5.27 3.82 26.69
CA TRP A 185 5.26 4.32 28.08
C TRP A 185 3.91 4.86 28.53
N VAL A 186 3.04 5.23 27.58
CA VAL A 186 1.69 5.75 27.82
C VAL A 186 0.76 5.28 26.71
N ALA A 187 -0.51 5.07 27.04
CA ALA A 187 -1.54 4.77 26.05
C ALA A 187 -2.85 5.44 26.45
N GLU A 188 -3.73 5.74 25.49
CA GLU A 188 -5.02 6.37 25.74
C GLU A 188 -6.08 5.75 24.82
N TYR A 189 -7.20 5.29 25.40
CA TYR A 189 -8.32 4.73 24.66
C TYR A 189 -9.64 5.47 24.93
N ASP A 190 -9.92 5.77 26.20
CA ASP A 190 -11.08 6.57 26.68
C ASP A 190 -10.67 7.53 27.81
N GLY A 191 -9.39 7.93 27.80
CA GLY A 191 -8.70 8.62 28.90
C GLY A 191 -7.27 8.11 29.03
N VAL A 192 -6.38 8.92 29.60
CA VAL A 192 -4.94 8.61 29.70
C VAL A 192 -4.73 7.42 30.65
N ILE A 193 -4.12 6.36 30.12
CA ILE A 193 -3.70 5.17 30.86
C ILE A 193 -2.17 5.20 30.95
N ARG A 194 -1.64 5.21 32.17
CA ARG A 194 -0.23 4.86 32.38
C ARG A 194 -0.12 3.35 32.22
N LEU A 195 0.68 2.90 31.26
CA LEU A 195 0.94 1.47 31.09
C LEU A 195 1.64 0.95 32.34
N GLU A 196 1.05 -0.09 32.93
CA GLU A 196 1.59 -0.80 34.09
C GLU A 196 2.90 -1.53 33.71
N PRO A 197 3.79 -1.80 34.69
CA PRO A 197 5.04 -2.52 34.47
C PRO A 197 4.86 -3.94 33.90
#